data_AF-A0A7W1W6V2-F1
#
_entry.id   AF-A0A7W1W6V2-F1
#
_cell.length_a   1.000
_cell.length_b   1.000
_cell.length_c   1.000
_cell.angle_alpha   90.00
_cell.angle_beta   90.00
_cell.angle_gamma   90.00
#
_symmetry.space_group_name_H-M   'P 1'
#
loop_
_entity.id
_entity.type
_entity.pdbx_description
1 polymer ?
#
loop_
_entity_poly.entity_id
_entity_poly.type
_entity_poly.pdbx_seq_one_letter_code
_entity_poly.pdbx_strand_id
1 'polypeptide(L)'
;MQAHVKWFVEYDITKPPMPIGEVLNGMFVQMFLVSVVGVYLFFLADRYIYEGGYLAEFDKKLKLFDNLAKAIMRAAAGIFFLSLFIWYLVYGTTFFLTPELKTSAGYVPWIHLLMALSVLSCRTTPITGIGIFFMYVAAALDYGIFHVLDYMIFLGIGYYLMTANSNSKSLIKSGFVVLFACTGLTLIWASVEKFAYPEWTNPLFEKTPQMLMGMSAKRFMMVSGFIEIFATFI
;
A
#
# COMPACT_ATOMS: atom_id res chain seq x y z
N MET A 1 6.77 11.22 19.59
CA MET A 1 6.37 11.60 18.23
C MET A 1 5.61 10.43 17.65
N GLN A 2 4.33 10.60 17.34
CA GLN A 2 3.43 9.50 17.02
C GLN A 2 2.51 10.02 15.89
N ALA A 3 2.69 9.51 14.66
CA ALA A 3 1.97 9.94 13.45
C ALA A 3 1.50 8.76 12.57
N HIS A 4 0.23 8.82 12.10
CA HIS A 4 -0.60 7.94 11.22
C HIS A 4 -1.81 7.10 11.74
N VAL A 5 -2.97 7.79 11.88
CA VAL A 5 -4.39 7.37 11.95
C VAL A 5 -4.84 5.98 12.47
N LYS A 6 -4.48 4.82 11.89
CA LYS A 6 -4.85 3.48 12.43
C LYS A 6 -3.99 3.05 13.63
N TRP A 7 -2.79 3.63 13.74
CA TRP A 7 -1.71 3.14 14.62
C TRP A 7 -1.49 3.96 15.90
N PHE A 8 -2.43 4.87 16.25
CA PHE A 8 -2.31 5.81 17.39
C PHE A 8 -3.39 5.68 18.45
N VAL A 9 -4.32 4.75 18.23
CA VAL A 9 -5.40 4.46 19.17
C VAL A 9 -5.54 2.94 19.23
N GLU A 10 -5.78 2.41 20.41
CA GLU A 10 -6.10 1.00 20.58
C GLU A 10 -7.39 0.67 19.80
N TYR A 11 -7.31 -0.34 18.94
CA TYR A 11 -8.44 -0.90 18.22
C TYR A 11 -8.68 -2.32 18.68
N ASP A 12 -9.94 -2.73 18.67
CA ASP A 12 -10.40 -3.98 19.25
C ASP A 12 -10.96 -4.89 18.16
N ILE A 13 -10.16 -5.88 17.76
CA ILE A 13 -10.53 -6.89 16.76
C ILE A 13 -11.61 -7.86 17.24
N THR A 14 -11.94 -7.85 18.54
CA THR A 14 -13.04 -8.67 19.09
C THR A 14 -14.41 -8.04 18.85
N LYS A 15 -14.45 -6.74 18.53
CA LYS A 15 -15.71 -6.08 18.15
C LYS A 15 -16.11 -6.56 16.75
N PRO A 16 -17.35 -7.02 16.59
CA PRO A 16 -17.84 -7.41 15.27
C PRO A 16 -17.87 -6.18 14.36
N PRO A 17 -17.61 -6.35 13.06
CA PRO A 17 -17.79 -5.27 12.09
C PRO A 17 -19.24 -4.81 12.07
N MET A 18 -19.46 -3.57 11.65
CA MET A 18 -20.79 -3.02 11.42
C MET A 18 -21.60 -3.97 10.52
N PRO A 19 -22.87 -4.28 10.86
CA PRO A 19 -23.71 -5.11 10.02
C PRO A 19 -23.81 -4.56 8.60
N ILE A 20 -23.78 -5.44 7.59
CA ILE A 20 -23.81 -5.05 6.18
C ILE A 20 -24.98 -4.12 5.86
N GLY A 21 -26.15 -4.33 6.49
CA GLY A 21 -27.33 -3.47 6.31
C GLY A 21 -27.16 -2.03 6.80
N GLU A 22 -26.28 -1.79 7.78
CA GLU A 22 -25.96 -0.44 8.27
C GLU A 22 -24.88 0.25 7.42
N VAL A 23 -23.97 -0.54 6.85
CA VAL A 23 -22.96 -0.08 5.91
C VAL A 23 -23.61 0.32 4.59
N LEU A 24 -24.43 -0.55 3.99
CA LEU A 24 -25.10 -0.37 2.70
C LEU A 24 -26.35 0.53 2.81
N ASN A 25 -26.18 1.70 3.44
CA ASN A 25 -27.24 2.69 3.57
C ASN A 25 -27.35 3.58 2.33
N GLY A 26 -28.32 4.51 2.32
CA GLY A 26 -28.55 5.40 1.17
C GLY A 26 -27.35 6.26 0.79
N MET A 27 -26.52 6.69 1.75
CA MET A 27 -25.30 7.44 1.46
C MET A 27 -24.25 6.55 0.79
N PHE A 28 -24.11 5.30 1.24
CA PHE A 28 -23.22 4.35 0.58
C PHE A 28 -23.58 4.16 -0.89
N VAL A 29 -24.87 3.96 -1.19
CA VAL A 29 -25.34 3.80 -2.58
C VAL A 29 -25.08 5.06 -3.40
N GLN A 30 -25.34 6.25 -2.85
CA GLN A 30 -25.05 7.51 -3.53
C GLN A 30 -23.56 7.65 -3.86
N MET A 31 -22.69 7.42 -2.88
CA MET A 31 -21.24 7.51 -3.06
C MET A 31 -20.74 6.45 -4.05
N PHE A 32 -21.26 5.23 -3.98
CA PHE A 32 -20.95 4.18 -4.94
C PHE A 32 -21.30 4.59 -6.37
N LEU A 33 -22.50 5.14 -6.60
CA LEU A 33 -22.89 5.62 -7.93
C LEU A 33 -22.01 6.78 -8.41
N VAL A 34 -21.68 7.74 -7.53
CA VAL A 34 -20.76 8.83 -7.85
C VAL A 34 -19.37 8.30 -8.21
N SER A 35 -18.84 7.34 -7.45
CA SER A 35 -17.55 6.70 -7.73
C SER A 35 -17.58 5.94 -9.06
N VAL A 36 -18.63 5.17 -9.36
CA VAL A 36 -18.78 4.45 -10.63
C VAL A 36 -18.82 5.42 -11.80
N VAL A 37 -19.62 6.48 -11.71
CA VAL A 37 -19.68 7.52 -12.75
C VAL A 37 -18.33 8.21 -12.90
N GLY A 38 -17.68 8.55 -11.79
CA GLY A 38 -16.35 9.16 -11.79
C GLY A 38 -15.31 8.29 -12.49
N VAL A 39 -15.22 7.00 -12.13
CA VAL A 39 -14.27 6.04 -12.73
C VAL A 39 -14.57 5.87 -14.21
N TYR A 40 -15.84 5.78 -14.59
CA TYR A 40 -16.24 5.67 -15.99
C TYR A 40 -15.88 6.93 -16.80
N LEU A 41 -16.12 8.13 -16.26
CA LEU A 41 -15.75 9.39 -16.88
C LEU A 41 -14.22 9.52 -17.00
N PHE A 42 -13.48 9.11 -15.97
CA PHE A 42 -12.01 9.08 -16.02
C PHE A 42 -11.53 8.14 -17.12
N PHE A 43 -12.08 6.93 -17.20
CA PHE A 43 -11.77 5.97 -18.26
C PHE A 43 -12.09 6.51 -19.66
N LEU A 44 -13.24 7.17 -19.84
CA LEU A 44 -13.60 7.79 -21.13
C LEU A 44 -12.64 8.93 -21.49
N ALA A 45 -12.28 9.78 -20.51
CA ALA A 45 -11.32 10.85 -20.70
C ALA A 45 -9.93 10.30 -21.08
N ASP A 46 -9.44 9.32 -20.32
CA ASP A 46 -8.16 8.64 -20.58
C ASP A 46 -8.13 8.02 -21.98
N ARG A 47 -9.18 7.27 -22.34
CA ARG A 47 -9.32 6.66 -23.66
C ARG A 47 -9.37 7.69 -24.79
N TYR A 48 -10.15 8.76 -24.61
CA TYR A 48 -10.27 9.83 -25.62
C TYR A 48 -8.92 10.54 -25.84
N ILE A 49 -8.20 10.82 -24.75
CA ILE A 49 -6.86 11.43 -24.81
C ILE A 49 -5.86 10.48 -25.50
N TYR A 50 -5.92 9.19 -25.19
CA TYR A 50 -5.06 8.15 -25.77
C TYR A 50 -5.30 7.97 -27.27
N GLU A 51 -6.56 7.80 -27.69
CA GLU A 51 -6.95 7.63 -29.10
C GLU A 51 -6.68 8.90 -29.93
N GLY A 52 -6.80 10.09 -29.33
CA GLY A 52 -6.47 11.37 -29.97
C GLY A 52 -4.96 11.59 -30.18
N GLY A 53 -4.09 10.73 -29.65
CA GLY A 53 -2.64 10.83 -29.82
C GLY A 53 -1.99 12.03 -29.11
N TYR A 54 -2.75 12.79 -28.33
CA TYR A 54 -2.29 13.99 -27.62
C TYR A 54 -1.14 13.70 -26.65
N LEU A 55 -1.08 12.46 -26.13
CA LEU A 55 -0.02 12.00 -25.23
C LEU A 55 0.98 11.05 -25.89
N ALA A 56 0.93 10.82 -27.21
CA ALA A 56 1.82 9.84 -27.85
C ALA A 56 3.31 10.17 -27.70
N GLU A 57 3.65 11.46 -27.65
CA GLU A 57 5.02 11.90 -27.36
C GLU A 57 5.37 11.77 -25.87
N PHE A 58 4.39 12.00 -24.98
CA PHE A 58 4.52 11.82 -23.54
C PHE A 58 4.73 10.35 -23.18
N ASP A 59 4.00 9.42 -23.80
CA ASP A 59 4.14 7.98 -23.65
C ASP A 59 5.52 7.48 -24.08
N LYS A 60 6.06 8.01 -25.19
CA LYS A 60 7.42 7.68 -25.63
C LYS A 60 8.46 8.15 -24.60
N LYS A 61 8.26 9.33 -24.01
CA LYS A 61 9.10 9.83 -22.90
C LYS A 61 8.93 8.96 -21.66
N LEU A 62 7.70 8.53 -21.32
CA LEU A 62 7.43 7.61 -20.21
C LEU A 62 8.18 6.29 -20.35
N LYS A 63 8.20 5.69 -21.54
CA LYS A 63 8.95 4.45 -21.81
C LYS A 63 10.46 4.60 -21.64
N LEU A 64 11.01 5.79 -21.88
CA LEU A 64 12.43 6.06 -21.58
C LEU A 64 12.70 6.02 -20.06
N PHE A 65 11.68 6.32 -19.25
CA PHE A 65 11.75 6.24 -17.80
C PHE A 65 11.55 4.83 -17.24
N ASP A 66 11.30 3.77 -18.04
CA ASP A 66 11.19 2.41 -17.52
C ASP A 66 12.48 1.96 -16.79
N ASN A 67 13.64 2.29 -17.37
CA ASN A 67 14.92 2.03 -16.72
C ASN A 67 15.11 2.87 -15.46
N LEU A 68 14.60 4.11 -15.47
CA LEU A 68 14.61 4.97 -14.29
C LEU A 68 13.69 4.41 -13.19
N ALA A 69 12.48 3.95 -13.52
CA ALA A 69 11.54 3.35 -12.58
C ALA A 69 12.15 2.11 -11.91
N LYS A 70 12.84 1.25 -12.67
CA LYS A 70 13.62 0.12 -12.09
C LYS A 70 14.71 0.59 -11.14
N ALA A 71 15.45 1.65 -11.50
CA ALA A 71 16.49 2.21 -10.66
C ALA A 71 15.90 2.84 -9.38
N ILE A 72 14.81 3.61 -9.49
CA ILE A 72 14.09 4.22 -8.37
C ILE A 72 13.58 3.14 -7.42
N MET A 73 12.92 2.10 -7.92
CA MET A 73 12.39 1.02 -7.07
C MET A 73 13.50 0.30 -6.29
N ARG A 74 14.64 0.04 -6.93
CA ARG A 74 15.81 -0.56 -6.27
C ARG A 74 16.43 0.40 -5.25
N ALA A 75 16.60 1.67 -5.60
CA ALA A 75 17.15 2.68 -4.72
C ALA A 75 16.24 2.91 -3.50
N ALA A 76 14.94 3.03 -3.70
CA ALA A 76 13.94 3.18 -2.65
C ALA A 76 13.95 1.96 -1.71
N ALA A 77 13.93 0.73 -2.23
CA ALA A 77 14.05 -0.47 -1.42
C ALA A 77 15.37 -0.51 -0.64
N GLY A 78 16.49 -0.13 -1.27
CA GLY A 78 17.81 -0.09 -0.62
C GLY A 78 17.86 0.92 0.52
N ILE A 79 17.40 2.15 0.26
CA ILE A 79 17.30 3.21 1.27
C ILE A 79 16.39 2.74 2.40
N PHE A 80 15.22 2.19 2.08
CA PHE A 80 14.25 1.71 3.05
C PHE A 80 14.83 0.66 4.01
N PHE A 81 15.38 -0.45 3.49
CA PHE A 81 15.94 -1.50 4.35
C PHE A 81 17.22 -1.07 5.06
N LEU A 82 18.03 -0.19 4.45
CA LEU A 82 19.18 0.40 5.13
C LEU A 82 18.73 1.28 6.29
N SER A 83 17.67 2.08 6.12
CA SER A 83 17.09 2.90 7.18
C SER A 83 16.57 2.04 8.33
N LEU A 84 15.95 0.90 8.07
CA LEU A 84 15.52 -0.03 9.13
C LEU A 84 16.71 -0.64 9.89
N PHE A 85 17.78 -1.01 9.19
CA PHE A 85 19.00 -1.47 9.84
C PHE A 85 19.67 -0.38 10.69
N ILE A 86 19.79 0.85 10.17
CA ILE A 86 20.34 1.99 10.91
C ILE A 86 19.46 2.30 12.13
N TRP A 87 18.13 2.24 11.98
CA TRP A 87 17.21 2.42 13.09
C TRP A 87 17.50 1.42 14.21
N TYR A 88 17.70 0.15 13.89
CA TYR A 88 18.10 -0.85 14.87
C TYR A 88 19.42 -0.51 15.57
N LEU A 89 20.43 -0.02 14.85
CA LEU A 89 21.69 0.39 15.46
C LEU A 89 21.54 1.57 16.44
N VAL A 90 20.64 2.52 16.15
CA VAL A 90 20.45 3.73 16.97
C VAL A 90 19.51 3.48 18.16
N TYR A 91 18.41 2.74 17.95
CA TYR A 91 17.33 2.60 18.91
C TYR A 91 17.17 1.18 19.49
N GLY A 92 17.92 0.19 18.99
CA GLY A 92 17.84 -1.20 19.46
C GLY A 92 16.52 -1.92 19.15
N THR A 93 15.62 -1.28 18.40
CA THR A 93 14.31 -1.84 18.02
C THR A 93 14.32 -2.24 16.55
N THR A 94 13.63 -3.33 16.23
CA THR A 94 13.52 -3.83 14.86
C THR A 94 12.09 -4.17 14.51
N PHE A 95 11.81 -4.22 13.21
CA PHE A 95 10.48 -4.36 12.63
C PHE A 95 10.54 -5.29 11.42
N PHE A 96 9.46 -5.96 11.06
CA PHE A 96 9.48 -6.81 9.86
C PHE A 96 9.54 -6.00 8.57
N LEU A 97 8.48 -5.27 8.26
CA LEU A 97 8.35 -4.47 7.03
C LEU A 97 7.98 -3.01 7.29
N THR A 98 7.53 -2.69 8.50
CA THR A 98 6.90 -1.40 8.81
C THR A 98 6.98 -1.17 10.32
N PRO A 99 7.07 0.09 10.80
CA PRO A 99 7.41 0.41 12.20
C PRO A 99 6.48 -0.17 13.30
N GLU A 100 5.28 -0.58 12.93
CA GLU A 100 4.29 -1.18 13.82
C GLU A 100 4.43 -2.69 13.94
N LEU A 101 5.01 -3.37 12.95
CA LEU A 101 5.29 -4.81 12.97
C LEU A 101 6.61 -5.10 13.69
N LYS A 102 6.67 -4.71 14.97
CA LYS A 102 7.84 -4.86 15.85
C LYS A 102 8.22 -6.33 16.05
N THR A 103 9.50 -6.57 16.22
CA THR A 103 10.00 -7.90 16.58
C THR A 103 11.21 -7.79 17.48
N SER A 104 11.43 -8.80 18.33
CA SER A 104 12.64 -8.96 19.14
C SER A 104 13.66 -9.90 18.49
N ALA A 105 13.34 -10.42 17.30
CA ALA A 105 14.19 -11.35 16.57
C ALA A 105 15.51 -10.71 16.12
N GLY A 106 16.61 -11.07 16.77
CA GLY A 106 17.93 -10.50 16.51
C GLY A 106 18.48 -10.74 15.09
N TYR A 107 17.90 -11.67 14.32
CA TYR A 107 18.29 -11.93 12.92
C TYR A 107 17.67 -10.94 11.93
N VAL A 108 16.55 -10.28 12.26
CA VAL A 108 15.78 -9.42 11.34
C VAL A 108 16.59 -8.22 10.82
N PRO A 109 17.31 -7.45 11.66
CA PRO A 109 18.15 -6.34 11.18
C PRO A 109 19.22 -6.78 10.18
N TRP A 110 19.82 -7.95 10.39
CA TRP A 110 20.85 -8.49 9.50
C TRP A 110 20.26 -8.91 8.15
N ILE A 111 19.03 -9.43 8.15
CA ILE A 111 18.29 -9.66 6.91
C ILE A 111 18.01 -8.33 6.20
N HIS A 112 17.61 -7.26 6.90
CA HIS A 112 17.45 -5.94 6.27
C HIS A 112 18.75 -5.42 5.65
N LEU A 113 19.88 -5.56 6.34
CA LEU A 113 21.18 -5.19 5.78
C LEU A 113 21.50 -6.01 4.52
N LEU A 114 21.29 -7.33 4.55
CA LEU A 114 21.46 -8.18 3.38
C LEU A 114 20.56 -7.73 2.23
N MET A 115 19.30 -7.41 2.51
CA MET A 115 18.33 -6.91 1.53
C MET A 115 18.75 -5.55 0.94
N ALA A 116 19.27 -4.64 1.76
CA ALA A 116 19.77 -3.34 1.33
C ALA A 116 21.01 -3.46 0.43
N LEU A 117 21.94 -4.36 0.76
CA LEU A 117 23.12 -4.62 -0.06
C LEU A 117 22.76 -5.36 -1.36
N SER A 118 21.78 -6.26 -1.31
CA SER A 118 21.35 -7.09 -2.44
C SER A 118 20.75 -6.26 -3.59
N VAL A 119 20.13 -5.11 -3.31
CA VAL A 119 19.60 -4.25 -4.38
C VAL A 119 20.68 -3.47 -5.13
N LEU A 120 21.92 -3.40 -4.64
CA LEU A 120 23.01 -2.66 -5.32
C LEU A 120 23.37 -3.28 -6.68
N SER A 121 23.19 -4.59 -6.83
CA SER A 121 23.36 -5.30 -8.10
C SER A 121 22.03 -5.83 -8.63
N CYS A 122 21.80 -5.68 -9.94
CA CYS A 122 20.61 -6.20 -10.62
C CYS A 122 20.47 -7.72 -10.44
N ARG A 123 21.60 -8.44 -10.36
CA ARG A 123 21.64 -9.90 -10.24
C ARG A 123 21.19 -10.39 -8.88
N THR A 124 21.47 -9.62 -7.83
CA THR A 124 21.13 -9.97 -6.44
C THR A 124 19.82 -9.35 -5.97
N THR A 125 19.24 -8.42 -6.74
CA THR A 125 17.95 -7.78 -6.42
C THR A 125 16.81 -8.77 -6.09
N PRO A 126 16.70 -9.95 -6.75
CA PRO A 126 15.69 -10.95 -6.37
C PRO A 126 15.80 -11.45 -4.93
N ILE A 127 16.98 -11.41 -4.30
CA ILE A 127 17.17 -11.78 -2.89
C ILE A 127 16.35 -10.84 -2.00
N THR A 128 16.34 -9.53 -2.29
CA THR A 128 15.51 -8.56 -1.58
C THR A 128 14.03 -8.86 -1.75
N GLY A 129 13.61 -9.24 -2.96
CA GLY A 129 12.22 -9.63 -3.20
C GLY A 129 11.79 -10.84 -2.36
N ILE A 130 12.62 -11.90 -2.32
CA ILE A 130 12.41 -13.07 -1.46
C ILE A 130 12.39 -12.67 0.02
N GLY A 131 13.30 -11.79 0.44
CA GLY A 131 13.35 -11.26 1.80
C GLY A 131 12.05 -10.56 2.20
N ILE A 132 11.41 -9.83 1.29
CA ILE A 132 10.11 -9.19 1.55
C ILE A 132 9.02 -10.25 1.80
N PHE A 133 8.93 -11.29 0.97
CA PHE A 133 7.98 -12.38 1.20
C PHE A 133 8.22 -13.07 2.54
N PHE A 134 9.48 -13.35 2.88
CA PHE A 134 9.84 -13.97 4.15
C PHE A 134 9.44 -13.08 5.34
N MET A 135 9.74 -11.78 5.31
CA MET A 135 9.34 -10.83 6.34
C MET A 135 7.81 -10.68 6.44
N TYR A 136 7.10 -10.69 5.31
CA TYR A 136 5.64 -10.63 5.28
C TYR A 136 5.01 -11.84 5.95
N VAL A 137 5.48 -13.05 5.61
CA VAL A 137 5.00 -14.30 6.23
C VAL A 137 5.34 -14.32 7.71
N ALA A 138 6.55 -13.93 8.11
CA ALA A 138 6.94 -13.85 9.52
C ALA A 138 6.02 -12.88 10.29
N ALA A 139 5.75 -11.69 9.74
CA ALA A 139 4.80 -10.76 10.32
C ALA A 139 3.38 -11.34 10.41
N ALA A 140 2.93 -12.07 9.39
CA ALA A 140 1.61 -12.69 9.38
C ALA A 140 1.46 -13.76 10.48
N LEU A 141 2.55 -14.47 10.80
CA LEU A 141 2.59 -15.47 11.88
C LEU A 141 2.53 -14.80 13.26
N ASP A 142 3.23 -13.66 13.43
CA ASP A 142 3.31 -12.96 14.73
C ASP A 142 2.08 -12.06 15.00
N TYR A 143 1.54 -11.40 13.96
CA TYR A 143 0.46 -10.39 14.07
C TYR A 143 -0.89 -10.86 13.51
N GLY A 144 -0.91 -11.99 12.81
CA GLY A 144 -2.12 -12.50 12.15
C GLY A 144 -2.36 -11.87 10.78
N ILE A 145 -3.12 -12.59 9.94
CA ILE A 145 -3.38 -12.19 8.54
C ILE A 145 -4.08 -10.82 8.46
N PHE A 146 -5.01 -10.53 9.37
CA PHE A 146 -5.79 -9.29 9.36
C PHE A 146 -4.90 -8.03 9.41
N HIS A 147 -3.84 -8.06 10.22
CA HIS A 147 -2.91 -6.93 10.34
C HIS A 147 -2.04 -6.75 9.10
N VAL A 148 -1.63 -7.83 8.46
CA VAL A 148 -0.73 -7.75 7.29
C VAL A 148 -1.47 -7.50 5.98
N LEU A 149 -2.81 -7.58 5.96
CA LEU A 149 -3.62 -7.26 4.78
C LEU A 149 -3.48 -5.79 4.35
N ASP A 150 -3.22 -4.87 5.29
CA ASP A 150 -2.87 -3.48 4.96
C ASP A 150 -1.61 -3.39 4.07
N TYR A 151 -0.75 -4.39 4.16
CA TYR A 151 0.61 -4.38 3.62
C TYR A 151 0.80 -5.26 2.38
N MET A 152 -0.29 -5.66 1.71
CA MET A 152 -0.22 -6.46 0.48
C MET A 152 0.66 -5.83 -0.61
N ILE A 153 0.77 -4.49 -0.66
CA ILE A 153 1.70 -3.77 -1.54
C ILE A 153 3.15 -4.31 -1.45
N PHE A 154 3.62 -4.74 -0.28
CA PHE A 154 4.96 -5.31 -0.13
C PHE A 154 5.14 -6.61 -0.92
N LEU A 155 4.11 -7.46 -1.01
CA LEU A 155 4.15 -8.66 -1.87
C LEU A 155 4.31 -8.28 -3.35
N GLY A 156 3.62 -7.20 -3.76
CA GLY A 156 3.77 -6.61 -5.09
C GLY A 156 5.18 -6.12 -5.37
N ILE A 157 5.77 -5.37 -4.44
CA ILE A 157 7.15 -4.88 -4.52
C ILE A 157 8.14 -6.06 -4.55
N GLY A 158 7.94 -7.06 -3.71
CA GLY A 158 8.79 -8.25 -3.64
C GLY A 158 8.84 -8.99 -4.97
N TYR A 159 7.68 -9.27 -5.55
CA TYR A 159 7.59 -9.94 -6.85
C TYR A 159 8.13 -9.08 -8.00
N TYR A 160 7.89 -7.77 -7.97
CA TYR A 160 8.47 -6.84 -8.94
C TYR A 160 10.00 -6.88 -8.91
N LEU A 161 10.63 -6.82 -7.72
CA LEU A 161 12.08 -6.88 -7.58
C LEU A 161 12.68 -8.21 -8.07
N MET A 162 11.94 -9.32 -7.94
CA MET A 162 12.36 -10.63 -8.46
C MET A 162 12.35 -10.71 -9.99
N THR A 163 11.45 -9.97 -10.64
CA THR A 163 11.17 -10.11 -12.08
C THR A 163 11.71 -8.96 -12.94
N ALA A 164 11.97 -7.79 -12.36
CA ALA A 164 12.32 -6.55 -13.06
C ALA A 164 13.59 -6.62 -13.94
N ASN A 165 14.52 -7.52 -13.61
CA ASN A 165 15.78 -7.74 -14.34
C ASN A 165 15.80 -9.06 -15.13
N SER A 166 14.65 -9.71 -15.33
CA SER A 166 14.55 -10.95 -16.11
C SER A 166 14.77 -10.69 -17.61
N ASN A 167 15.29 -11.68 -18.33
CA ASN A 167 15.39 -11.64 -19.79
C ASN A 167 14.03 -11.81 -20.48
N SER A 168 13.02 -12.31 -19.76
CA SER A 168 11.67 -12.52 -20.31
C SER A 168 10.82 -11.25 -20.16
N LYS A 169 10.38 -10.70 -21.30
CA LYS A 169 9.42 -9.57 -21.33
C LYS A 169 8.12 -9.91 -20.61
N SER A 170 7.68 -11.17 -20.66
CA SER A 170 6.46 -11.62 -19.95
C SER A 170 6.62 -11.56 -18.44
N LEU A 171 7.80 -11.91 -17.91
CA LEU A 171 8.08 -11.85 -16.47
C LEU A 171 8.21 -10.40 -16.00
N ILE A 172 8.85 -9.53 -16.78
CA ILE A 172 8.88 -8.10 -16.45
C ILE A 172 7.46 -7.54 -16.40
N LYS A 173 6.62 -7.86 -17.39
CA LYS A 173 5.22 -7.43 -17.44
C LYS A 173 4.43 -7.96 -16.24
N SER A 174 4.58 -9.23 -15.87
CA SER A 174 3.89 -9.78 -14.70
C SER A 174 4.30 -9.06 -13.42
N GLY A 175 5.57 -8.68 -13.28
CA GLY A 175 6.05 -7.85 -12.17
C GLY A 175 5.24 -6.56 -11.97
N PHE A 176 5.02 -5.81 -13.05
CA PHE A 176 4.21 -4.59 -13.01
C PHE A 176 2.73 -4.87 -12.70
N VAL A 177 2.14 -5.90 -13.31
CA VAL A 177 0.74 -6.26 -13.08
C VAL A 177 0.50 -6.65 -11.63
N VAL A 178 1.39 -7.46 -11.05
CA VAL A 178 1.28 -7.90 -9.65
C VAL A 178 1.50 -6.73 -8.70
N LEU A 179 2.48 -5.85 -8.97
CA LEU A 179 2.69 -4.63 -8.19
C LEU A 179 1.43 -3.75 -8.18
N PHE A 180 0.84 -3.49 -9.36
CA PHE A 180 -0.38 -2.72 -9.48
C PHE A 180 -1.56 -3.37 -8.73
N ALA A 181 -1.78 -4.67 -8.92
CA ALA A 181 -2.84 -5.41 -8.26
C ALA A 181 -2.70 -5.38 -6.73
N CYS A 182 -1.48 -5.60 -6.19
CA CYS A 182 -1.22 -5.56 -4.76
C CYS A 182 -1.42 -4.16 -4.17
N THR A 183 -1.02 -3.10 -4.87
CA THR A 183 -1.31 -1.71 -4.46
C THR A 183 -2.82 -1.47 -4.38
N GLY A 184 -3.57 -1.89 -5.41
CA GLY A 184 -5.02 -1.76 -5.43
C GLY A 184 -5.71 -2.56 -4.32
N LEU A 185 -5.24 -3.78 -4.03
CA LEU A 185 -5.76 -4.60 -2.94
C LEU A 185 -5.51 -3.98 -1.57
N THR A 186 -4.32 -3.38 -1.34
CA THR A 186 -4.04 -2.61 -0.12
C THR A 186 -5.05 -1.46 0.07
N LEU A 187 -5.34 -0.70 -0.99
CA LEU A 187 -6.29 0.42 -0.93
C LEU A 187 -7.75 -0.03 -0.77
N ILE A 188 -8.15 -1.10 -1.45
CA ILE A 188 -9.48 -1.71 -1.28
C ILE A 188 -9.66 -2.19 0.16
N TRP A 189 -8.64 -2.85 0.74
CA TRP A 189 -8.70 -3.30 2.12
C TRP A 189 -8.87 -2.13 3.09
N ALA A 190 -8.08 -1.07 2.94
CA ALA A 190 -8.22 0.15 3.74
C ALA A 190 -9.64 0.78 3.63
N SER A 191 -10.25 0.70 2.43
CA SER A 191 -11.63 1.16 2.21
C SER A 191 -12.64 0.29 2.97
N VAL A 192 -12.48 -1.03 2.87
CA VAL A 192 -13.33 -2.01 3.56
C VAL A 192 -13.28 -1.79 5.07
N GLU A 193 -12.10 -1.55 5.64
CA GLU A 193 -11.96 -1.28 7.07
C GLU A 193 -12.70 -0.01 7.50
N LYS A 194 -12.63 1.07 6.70
CA LYS A 194 -13.37 2.31 7.01
C LYS A 194 -14.88 2.12 6.98
N PHE A 195 -15.38 1.19 6.17
CA PHE A 195 -16.79 0.86 6.11
C PHE A 195 -17.21 -0.06 7.26
N ALA A 196 -16.39 -1.06 7.57
CA ALA A 196 -16.66 -2.05 8.60
C ALA A 196 -16.47 -1.51 10.02
N TYR A 197 -15.50 -0.62 10.22
CA TYR A 197 -15.07 -0.09 11.53
C TYR A 197 -14.86 1.43 11.50
N PRO A 198 -15.89 2.23 11.12
CA PRO A 198 -15.76 3.69 11.04
C PRO A 198 -15.38 4.33 12.39
N GLU A 199 -15.72 3.68 13.51
CA GLU A 199 -15.46 4.16 14.87
C GLU A 199 -14.00 4.06 15.30
N TRP A 200 -13.16 3.26 14.65
CA TRP A 200 -11.74 3.13 15.01
C TRP A 200 -10.99 4.47 14.92
N THR A 201 -11.48 5.39 14.09
CA THR A 201 -10.88 6.73 13.93
C THR A 201 -11.50 7.78 14.86
N ASN A 202 -12.58 7.47 15.60
CA ASN A 202 -13.27 8.43 16.47
C ASN A 202 -12.34 9.13 17.47
N PRO A 203 -11.42 8.44 18.16
CA PRO A 203 -10.57 9.11 19.15
C PRO A 203 -9.58 10.09 18.49
N LEU A 204 -9.26 9.90 17.21
CA LEU A 204 -8.50 10.90 16.45
C LEU A 204 -9.36 12.12 16.12
N PHE A 205 -10.62 11.93 15.71
CA PHE A 205 -11.54 13.03 15.43
C PHE A 205 -11.86 13.86 16.68
N GLU A 206 -11.93 13.23 17.84
CA GLU A 206 -12.09 13.92 19.13
C GLU A 206 -10.88 14.82 19.44
N LYS A 207 -9.67 14.34 19.16
CA LYS A 207 -8.42 15.09 19.36
C LYS A 207 -8.20 16.17 18.30
N THR A 208 -8.70 15.99 17.09
CA THR A 208 -8.51 16.95 15.98
C THR A 208 -9.77 17.09 15.14
N PRO A 209 -10.80 17.79 15.66
CA PRO A 209 -12.10 17.91 14.99
C PRO A 209 -12.03 18.61 13.63
N GLN A 210 -10.99 19.43 13.38
CA GLN A 210 -10.83 20.14 12.11
C GLN A 210 -10.64 19.19 10.92
N MET A 211 -10.15 17.95 11.15
CA MET A 211 -9.98 16.95 10.08
C MET A 211 -11.31 16.57 9.43
N LEU A 212 -12.42 16.70 10.15
CA LEU A 212 -13.74 16.34 9.65
C LEU A 212 -14.27 17.31 8.59
N MET A 213 -13.65 18.48 8.40
CA MET A 213 -14.08 19.49 7.42
C MET A 213 -15.57 19.85 7.54
N GLY A 214 -16.11 19.86 8.76
CA GLY A 214 -17.54 20.12 9.04
C GLY A 214 -18.48 18.93 8.81
N MET A 215 -17.97 17.76 8.41
CA MET A 215 -18.74 16.52 8.31
C MET A 215 -18.85 15.82 9.68
N SER A 216 -19.76 14.85 9.78
CA SER A 216 -19.74 13.90 10.91
C SER A 216 -18.69 12.82 10.67
N ALA A 217 -18.14 12.22 11.74
CA ALA A 217 -17.16 11.14 11.66
C ALA A 217 -17.60 10.00 10.73
N LYS A 218 -18.84 9.51 10.89
CA LYS A 218 -19.42 8.46 10.04
C LYS A 218 -19.43 8.85 8.56
N ARG A 219 -19.79 10.10 8.23
CA ARG A 219 -19.80 10.60 6.84
C ARG A 219 -18.39 10.71 6.28
N PHE A 220 -17.46 11.27 7.06
CA PHE A 220 -16.06 11.40 6.67
C PHE A 220 -15.43 10.03 6.36
N MET A 221 -15.65 9.04 7.22
CA MET A 221 -15.14 7.68 7.02
C MET A 221 -15.72 7.03 5.77
N MET A 222 -17.02 7.20 5.53
CA MET A 222 -17.66 6.72 4.30
C MET A 222 -17.05 7.37 3.04
N VAL A 223 -16.93 8.70 3.02
CA VAL A 223 -16.35 9.43 1.88
C VAL A 223 -14.90 9.03 1.65
N SER A 224 -14.09 8.97 2.70
CA SER A 224 -12.67 8.61 2.59
C SER A 224 -12.44 7.17 2.15
N GLY A 225 -13.33 6.23 2.47
CA GLY A 225 -13.28 4.86 1.91
C GLY A 225 -13.58 4.85 0.42
N PHE A 226 -14.56 5.62 -0.06
CA PHE A 226 -14.82 5.73 -1.51
C PHE A 226 -13.71 6.45 -2.28
N ILE A 227 -12.99 7.38 -1.64
CA ILE A 227 -11.80 8.00 -2.25
C ILE A 227 -10.69 6.96 -2.47
N GLU A 228 -10.46 6.04 -1.52
CA GLU A 228 -9.49 4.97 -1.69
C GLU A 228 -9.92 3.95 -2.77
N ILE A 229 -11.21 3.58 -2.82
CA ILE A 229 -11.74 2.79 -3.93
C ILE A 229 -11.48 3.50 -5.26
N PHE A 230 -11.80 4.80 -5.35
CA PHE A 230 -11.58 5.56 -6.57
C PHE A 230 -10.11 5.56 -6.99
N ALA A 231 -9.20 5.80 -6.04
CA ALA A 231 -7.75 5.78 -6.26
C ALA A 231 -7.21 4.42 -6.75
N THR A 232 -7.87 3.31 -6.44
CA THR A 232 -7.48 1.98 -6.93
C THR A 232 -7.69 1.81 -8.44
N PHE A 233 -8.66 2.51 -9.03
CA PHE A 233 -9.11 2.27 -10.41
C PHE A 233 -8.71 3.37 -11.40
N ILE A 234 -7.93 4.36 -10.97
CA ILE A 234 -7.38 5.43 -11.80
C ILE A 234 -5.86 5.30 -11.91
#